data_AF-A0A2D6KXF8-F1
#
_entry.id   AF-A0A2D6KXF8-F1
#
_cell.length_a   1.000
_cell.length_b   1.000
_cell.length_c   1.000
_cell.angle_alpha   90.00
_cell.angle_beta   90.00
_cell.angle_gamma   90.00
#
_symmetry.space_group_name_H-M   'P 1'
#
loop_
_entity.id
_entity.type
_entity.pdbx_description
1 polymer ?
#
loop_
_entity_poly.entity_id
_entity_poly.type
_entity_poly.pdbx_seq_one_letter_code
_entity_poly.pdbx_strand_id
1 'polypeptide(L)'
;MEAIVMVLGVVTWLSVMDNKLLLVTSILVIGLSDAFANAAAFHVSEETETKHSKKEIIRSTLFCFGGTFLTFGVLVLPLLLLPFGLRTLIIITWVFAIVLIVLLADFIARLNKQKRVKLITEYVLLGVVVSVLCYFLAELVKRIVV
;
A
#
# COMPACT_ATOMS: atom_id res chain seq x y z
N MET A 1 -3.95 -0.14 -5.67
CA MET A 1 -2.50 -0.46 -5.80
C MET A 1 -1.65 0.43 -4.90
N GLU A 2 -2.03 1.69 -4.69
CA GLU A 2 -1.34 2.62 -3.78
C GLU A 2 -1.07 2.02 -2.39
N ALA A 3 -2.07 1.48 -1.69
CA ALA A 3 -1.88 0.78 -0.41
C ALA A 3 -0.75 -0.27 -0.40
N ILE A 4 -0.54 -1.00 -1.50
CA ILE A 4 0.54 -2.00 -1.58
C ILE A 4 1.91 -1.33 -1.60
N VAL A 5 2.04 -0.23 -2.35
CA VAL A 5 3.25 0.61 -2.39
C VAL A 5 3.51 1.22 -1.02
N MET A 6 2.46 1.69 -0.32
CA MET A 6 2.60 2.24 1.03
C MET A 6 3.10 1.19 2.02
N VAL A 7 2.54 -0.04 2.01
CA VAL A 7 3.01 -1.13 2.88
C VAL A 7 4.46 -1.51 2.57
N LEU A 8 4.85 -1.58 1.29
CA LEU A 8 6.25 -1.81 0.91
C LEU A 8 7.17 -0.74 1.51
N GLY A 9 6.77 0.53 1.48
CA GLY A 9 7.46 1.63 2.17
C GLY A 9 7.56 1.39 3.68
N VAL A 10 6.42 1.16 4.33
CA VAL A 10 6.29 0.98 5.79
C VAL A 10 7.15 -0.16 6.31
N VAL A 11 7.03 -1.32 5.69
CA VAL A 11 7.77 -2.53 6.06
C VAL A 11 9.28 -2.32 5.90
N THR A 12 9.70 -1.56 4.89
CA THR A 12 11.12 -1.31 4.63
C THR A 12 11.73 -0.35 5.64
N TRP A 13 11.08 0.78 5.94
CA TRP A 13 11.68 1.75 6.87
C TRP A 13 11.62 1.26 8.32
N LEU A 14 10.57 0.52 8.71
CA LEU A 14 10.47 -0.06 10.07
C LEU A 14 11.46 -1.20 10.30
N SER A 15 12.07 -1.75 9.25
CA SER A 15 13.21 -2.67 9.39
C SER A 15 14.39 -2.05 10.15
N VAL A 16 14.51 -0.70 10.12
CA VAL A 16 15.57 0.05 10.83
C VAL A 16 15.36 0.07 12.36
N MET A 17 14.13 -0.16 12.81
CA MET A 17 13.69 -0.05 14.22
C MET A 17 13.55 -1.40 14.94
N ASP A 18 13.64 -2.53 14.22
CA ASP A 18 13.57 -3.92 14.71
C ASP A 18 12.43 -4.23 15.71
N ASN A 19 11.26 -3.57 15.58
CA ASN A 19 10.13 -3.74 16.49
C ASN A 19 8.87 -4.22 15.76
N LYS A 20 8.48 -5.48 16.02
CA LYS A 20 7.29 -6.10 15.39
C LYS A 20 5.98 -5.44 15.78
N LEU A 21 5.82 -5.03 17.05
CA LEU A 21 4.61 -4.36 17.51
C LEU A 21 4.44 -3.05 16.76
N LEU A 22 5.51 -2.25 16.67
CA LEU A 22 5.52 -1.00 15.92
C LEU A 22 5.21 -1.22 14.44
N LEU A 23 5.74 -2.28 13.83
CA LEU A 23 5.44 -2.64 12.43
C LEU A 23 3.95 -2.91 12.20
N VAL A 24 3.35 -3.77 13.03
CA VAL A 24 1.94 -4.18 12.89
C VAL A 24 1.01 -3.01 13.17
N THR A 25 1.25 -2.25 14.25
CA THR A 25 0.43 -1.09 14.58
C THR A 25 0.53 -0.01 13.52
N SER A 26 1.73 0.24 12.97
CA SER A 26 1.92 1.19 11.87
C SER A 26 1.08 0.81 10.67
N ILE A 27 1.14 -0.44 10.19
CA ILE A 27 0.39 -0.87 9.01
C ILE A 27 -1.12 -0.71 9.23
N LEU A 28 -1.64 -1.07 10.40
CA LEU A 28 -3.07 -1.00 10.69
C LEU A 28 -3.58 0.45 10.85
N VAL A 29 -2.87 1.26 11.63
CA VAL A 29 -3.30 2.64 11.94
C VAL A 29 -3.09 3.54 10.74
N ILE A 30 -1.93 3.45 10.08
CA ILE A 30 -1.65 4.19 8.84
C ILE A 30 -2.65 3.72 7.77
N GLY A 31 -2.87 2.41 7.63
CA GLY A 31 -3.78 1.88 6.62
C GLY A 31 -5.23 2.33 6.79
N LEU A 32 -5.72 2.44 8.02
CA LEU A 32 -7.05 2.99 8.29
C LEU A 32 -7.12 4.49 7.94
N SER A 33 -6.10 5.26 8.36
CA SER A 33 -6.02 6.70 8.09
C SER A 33 -5.94 7.00 6.59
N ASP A 34 -5.10 6.26 5.88
CA ASP A 34 -4.92 6.36 4.44
C ASP A 34 -6.19 5.97 3.68
N ALA A 35 -6.86 4.86 4.06
CA ALA A 35 -8.10 4.46 3.42
C ALA A 35 -9.19 5.55 3.49
N PHE A 36 -9.30 6.27 4.61
CA PHE A 36 -10.21 7.41 4.71
C PHE A 36 -9.73 8.60 3.88
N ALA A 37 -8.45 8.96 3.96
CA ALA A 37 -7.90 10.10 3.22
C ALA A 37 -8.01 9.92 1.70
N ASN A 38 -7.67 8.73 1.20
CA ASN A 38 -7.76 8.35 -0.21
C ASN A 38 -9.23 8.33 -0.68
N ALA A 39 -10.15 7.77 0.11
CA ALA A 39 -11.56 7.79 -0.22
C ALA A 39 -12.14 9.21 -0.28
N ALA A 40 -11.77 10.07 0.67
CA ALA A 40 -12.19 11.48 0.67
C ALA A 40 -11.62 12.25 -0.54
N ALA A 41 -10.34 12.05 -0.88
CA ALA A 41 -9.73 12.65 -2.06
C ALA A 41 -10.41 12.18 -3.35
N PHE A 42 -10.73 10.88 -3.43
CA PHE A 42 -11.45 10.30 -4.56
C PHE A 42 -12.87 10.86 -4.67
N HIS A 43 -13.58 11.03 -3.54
CA HIS A 43 -14.92 11.64 -3.50
C HIS A 43 -14.91 13.05 -4.11
N VAL A 44 -13.99 13.90 -3.65
CA VAL A 44 -13.86 15.28 -4.13
C VAL A 44 -13.50 15.29 -5.62
N SER A 45 -12.59 14.41 -6.06
CA SER A 45 -12.24 14.30 -7.48
C SER A 45 -13.46 14.01 -8.34
N GLU A 46 -14.29 13.03 -7.95
CA GLU A 46 -15.51 12.66 -8.67
C GLU A 46 -16.58 13.75 -8.66
N GLU A 47 -16.75 14.49 -7.55
CA GLU A 47 -17.64 15.66 -7.48
C GLU A 47 -17.21 16.76 -8.44
N THR A 48 -15.90 17.03 -8.55
CA THR A 48 -15.38 18.09 -9.44
C THR A 48 -15.47 17.76 -10.92
N GLU A 49 -15.55 16.48 -11.30
CA GLU A 49 -15.73 16.10 -12.70
C GLU A 49 -17.13 16.46 -13.24
N THR A 50 -18.14 16.62 -12.38
CA THR A 50 -19.54 16.95 -12.74
C THR A 50 -20.20 16.00 -13.75
N LYS A 51 -19.63 14.80 -13.95
CA LYS A 51 -20.13 13.78 -14.88
C LYS A 51 -20.93 12.66 -14.20
N HIS A 52 -20.72 12.47 -12.91
CA HIS A 52 -21.28 11.34 -12.15
C HIS A 52 -22.43 11.78 -11.25
N SER A 53 -23.43 10.92 -11.10
CA SER A 53 -24.53 11.16 -10.19
C SER A 53 -24.06 11.05 -8.73
N LYS A 54 -24.72 11.77 -7.81
CA LYS A 54 -24.40 11.71 -6.37
C LYS A 54 -24.34 10.26 -5.83
N LYS A 55 -25.19 9.37 -6.35
CA LYS A 55 -25.22 7.96 -5.97
C LYS A 55 -23.99 7.18 -6.44
N GLU A 56 -23.50 7.47 -7.64
CA GLU A 56 -22.27 6.87 -8.17
C GLU A 56 -21.06 7.35 -7.37
N ILE A 57 -20.97 8.65 -7.09
CA ILE A 57 -19.88 9.24 -6.30
C ILE A 57 -19.77 8.55 -4.93
N ILE A 58 -20.88 8.41 -4.20
CA ILE A 58 -20.88 7.75 -2.88
C ILE A 58 -20.46 6.28 -3.00
N ARG A 59 -20.92 5.56 -4.04
CA ARG A 59 -20.55 4.16 -4.26
C ARG A 59 -19.06 4.01 -4.54
N SER A 60 -18.51 4.83 -5.45
CA SER A 60 -17.10 4.80 -5.80
C SER A 60 -16.22 5.16 -4.59
N THR A 61 -16.68 6.10 -3.76
CA THR A 61 -16.01 6.47 -2.49
C THR A 61 -15.95 5.28 -1.53
N LEU A 62 -17.07 4.59 -1.31
CA LEU A 62 -17.13 3.42 -0.44
C LEU A 62 -16.27 2.25 -0.97
N PHE A 63 -16.25 2.04 -2.30
CA PHE A 63 -15.38 1.05 -2.90
C PHE A 63 -13.90 1.42 -2.81
N CYS A 64 -13.56 2.72 -2.93
CA CYS A 64 -12.20 3.21 -2.73
C CYS A 64 -11.72 2.97 -1.29
N PHE A 65 -12.55 3.34 -0.30
CA PHE A 65 -12.28 3.07 1.11
C PHE A 65 -12.10 1.57 1.37
N GLY A 66 -13.09 0.76 0.97
CA GLY A 66 -13.09 -0.67 1.20
C GLY A 66 -11.91 -1.37 0.52
N GLY A 67 -11.61 -1.02 -0.73
CA GLY A 67 -10.48 -1.57 -1.47
C GLY A 67 -9.14 -1.25 -0.82
N THR A 68 -8.95 -0.01 -0.37
CA THR A 68 -7.72 0.44 0.30
C THR A 68 -7.57 -0.26 1.66
N PHE A 69 -8.59 -0.19 2.51
CA PHE A 69 -8.57 -0.79 3.85
C PHE A 69 -8.38 -2.31 3.82
N LEU A 70 -9.11 -3.03 2.94
CA LEU A 70 -8.95 -4.48 2.78
C LEU A 70 -7.56 -4.85 2.27
N THR A 71 -6.95 -4.04 1.41
CA THR A 71 -5.58 -4.29 0.93
C THR A 71 -4.57 -4.25 2.08
N PHE A 72 -4.67 -3.26 2.97
CA PHE A 72 -3.87 -3.23 4.21
C PHE A 72 -4.14 -4.46 5.08
N GLY A 73 -5.41 -4.82 5.26
CA GLY A 73 -5.82 -5.99 6.03
C GLY A 73 -5.25 -7.31 5.49
N VAL A 74 -5.20 -7.47 4.16
CA VAL A 74 -4.59 -8.65 3.52
C VAL A 74 -3.07 -8.66 3.72
N LEU A 75 -2.40 -7.51 3.55
CA LEU A 75 -0.94 -7.42 3.62
C LEU A 75 -0.37 -7.53 5.03
N VAL A 76 -1.16 -7.27 6.08
CA VAL A 76 -0.74 -7.48 7.47
C VAL A 76 -0.80 -8.96 7.89
N LEU A 77 -1.54 -9.81 7.17
CA LEU A 77 -1.73 -11.23 7.55
C LEU A 77 -0.43 -12.01 7.75
N PRO A 78 0.59 -11.93 6.87
CA PRO A 78 1.85 -12.63 7.12
C PRO A 78 2.49 -12.25 8.46
N LEU A 79 2.36 -10.98 8.87
CA LEU A 79 2.95 -10.48 10.12
C LEU A 79 2.21 -10.99 11.36
N LEU A 80 0.88 -11.13 11.27
CA LEU A 80 0.03 -11.57 12.38
C LEU A 80 0.05 -13.08 12.56
N LEU A 81 0.01 -13.85 11.47
CA LEU A 81 -0.25 -15.29 11.50
C LEU A 81 1.01 -16.15 11.52
N LEU A 82 2.13 -15.65 10.98
CA LEU A 82 3.33 -16.47 10.84
C LEU A 82 4.26 -16.33 12.06
N PRO A 83 4.76 -17.45 12.63
CA PRO A 83 5.61 -17.45 13.81
C PRO A 83 7.11 -17.29 13.46
N PHE A 84 7.44 -16.41 12.51
CA PHE A 84 8.83 -16.17 12.10
C PHE A 84 9.43 -14.91 12.77
N GLY A 85 10.76 -14.80 12.74
CA GLY A 85 11.48 -13.59 13.15
C GLY A 85 11.17 -12.40 12.24
N LEU A 86 11.34 -11.17 12.76
CA LEU A 86 10.93 -9.94 12.07
C LEU A 86 11.54 -9.80 10.68
N ARG A 87 12.83 -10.10 10.51
CA ARG A 87 13.50 -10.06 9.21
C ARG A 87 12.86 -10.99 8.17
N THR A 88 12.53 -12.22 8.57
CA THR A 88 11.87 -13.20 7.69
C THR A 88 10.46 -12.73 7.36
N LEU A 89 9.72 -12.20 8.34
CA LEU A 89 8.39 -11.63 8.13
C LEU A 89 8.39 -10.47 7.13
N ILE A 90 9.36 -9.56 7.24
CA ILE A 90 9.57 -8.45 6.31
C ILE A 90 9.75 -8.96 4.87
N ILE A 91 10.61 -9.96 4.67
CA ILE A 91 10.85 -10.55 3.34
C ILE A 91 9.59 -11.21 2.80
N ILE A 92 8.87 -11.98 3.62
CA ILE A 92 7.62 -12.64 3.21
C ILE A 92 6.58 -11.59 2.81
N THR A 93 6.38 -10.55 3.62
CA THR A 93 5.44 -9.46 3.30
C THR A 93 5.84 -8.73 2.02
N TRP A 94 7.14 -8.51 1.80
CA TRP A 94 7.66 -7.93 0.55
C TRP A 94 7.31 -8.78 -0.67
N VAL A 95 7.64 -10.08 -0.64
CA VAL A 95 7.33 -11.00 -1.75
C VAL A 95 5.82 -11.05 -1.97
N PHE A 96 5.04 -11.13 -0.90
CA PHE A 96 3.58 -11.16 -0.98
C PHE A 96 3.00 -9.89 -1.60
N ALA A 97 3.51 -8.71 -1.23
CA ALA A 97 3.13 -7.42 -1.80
C ALA A 97 3.47 -7.33 -3.29
N ILE A 98 4.67 -7.77 -3.70
CA ILE A 98 5.08 -7.77 -5.11
C ILE A 98 4.18 -8.72 -5.93
N VAL A 99 3.89 -9.92 -5.42
CA VAL A 99 2.95 -10.85 -6.06
C VAL A 99 1.58 -10.19 -6.24
N LEU A 100 1.08 -9.51 -5.20
CA LEU A 100 -0.20 -8.82 -5.26
C LEU A 100 -0.21 -7.67 -6.29
N ILE A 101 0.88 -6.89 -6.40
CA ILE A 101 1.05 -5.88 -7.46
C ILE A 101 0.98 -6.53 -8.84
N VAL A 102 1.75 -7.60 -9.08
CA VAL A 102 1.80 -8.26 -10.39
C VAL A 102 0.42 -8.79 -10.79
N LEU A 103 -0.28 -9.46 -9.87
CA LEU A 103 -1.62 -9.99 -10.12
C LEU A 103 -2.64 -8.89 -10.40
N LEU A 104 -2.64 -7.82 -9.59
CA LEU A 104 -3.61 -6.73 -9.73
C LEU A 104 -3.32 -5.88 -10.97
N ALA A 105 -2.05 -5.61 -11.28
CA ALA A 105 -1.64 -4.91 -12.49
C ALA A 105 -1.96 -5.72 -13.75
N ASP A 106 -1.73 -7.04 -13.76
CA ASP A 106 -2.14 -7.89 -14.89
C ASP A 106 -3.66 -7.87 -15.09
N PHE A 107 -4.43 -7.97 -14.00
CA PHE A 107 -5.88 -7.89 -14.04
C PHE A 107 -6.38 -6.55 -14.62
N ILE A 108 -5.86 -5.43 -14.12
CA ILE A 108 -6.23 -4.08 -14.58
C ILE A 108 -5.79 -3.85 -16.03
N ALA A 109 -4.60 -4.32 -16.41
CA ALA A 109 -4.12 -4.20 -17.78
C ALA A 109 -5.02 -4.95 -18.77
N ARG A 110 -5.56 -6.11 -18.38
CA ARG A 110 -6.55 -6.86 -19.19
C ARG A 110 -7.87 -6.12 -19.30
N LEU A 111 -8.39 -5.59 -18.20
CA LEU A 111 -9.65 -4.82 -18.19
C LEU A 111 -9.56 -3.57 -19.08
N ASN A 112 -8.45 -2.84 -18.98
CA ASN A 112 -8.26 -1.57 -19.67
C ASN A 112 -7.57 -1.70 -21.04
N LYS A 113 -7.36 -2.94 -21.54
CA LYS A 113 -6.64 -3.24 -22.79
C LYS A 113 -5.27 -2.55 -22.89
N GLN A 114 -4.58 -2.39 -21.76
CA GLN A 114 -3.25 -1.80 -21.69
C GLN A 114 -2.15 -2.87 -21.84
N LYS A 115 -0.92 -2.41 -22.13
CA LYS A 115 0.25 -3.29 -22.19
C LYS A 115 0.59 -3.81 -20.78
N ARG A 116 0.32 -5.10 -20.53
CA ARG A 116 0.52 -5.78 -19.23
C ARG A 116 1.89 -5.53 -18.60
N VAL A 117 2.94 -5.80 -19.37
CA VAL A 117 4.33 -5.66 -18.90
C VAL A 117 4.61 -4.23 -18.46
N LYS A 118 4.14 -3.23 -19.23
CA LYS A 118 4.33 -1.82 -18.89
C LYS A 118 3.71 -1.48 -17.53
N LEU A 119 2.44 -1.85 -17.32
CA LEU A 119 1.74 -1.53 -16.08
C LEU A 119 2.35 -2.24 -14.87
N ILE A 120 2.72 -3.53 -15.02
CA ILE A 120 3.41 -4.29 -13.97
C ILE A 120 4.73 -3.61 -13.61
N THR A 121 5.55 -3.27 -14.61
CA THR A 121 6.85 -2.63 -14.38
C THR A 121 6.70 -1.26 -13.71
N GLU A 122 5.71 -0.45 -14.10
CA GLU A 122 5.44 0.86 -13.48
C GLU A 122 5.15 0.72 -11.97
N TYR A 123 4.23 -0.15 -11.58
CA TYR A 123 3.85 -0.30 -10.18
C TYR A 123 4.90 -1.01 -9.33
N VAL A 124 5.60 -2.00 -9.88
CA VAL A 124 6.74 -2.64 -9.19
C VAL A 124 7.86 -1.62 -8.97
N LEU A 125 8.19 -0.83 -9.98
CA LEU A 125 9.22 0.21 -9.87
C LEU A 125 8.83 1.28 -8.85
N LEU A 126 7.58 1.75 -8.86
CA LEU A 126 7.04 2.66 -7.84
C LEU A 126 7.20 2.10 -6.43
N GLY A 127 6.83 0.83 -6.23
CA GLY A 127 7.01 0.13 -4.95
C GLY A 127 8.46 0.16 -4.47
N VAL A 128 9.40 -0.24 -5.35
CA VAL A 128 10.84 -0.27 -5.03
C VAL A 128 11.37 1.14 -4.73
N VAL A 129 11.04 2.13 -5.55
CA VAL A 129 11.50 3.52 -5.37
C VAL A 129 11.02 4.08 -4.04
N VAL A 130 9.73 3.93 -3.71
CA VAL A 130 9.17 4.39 -2.44
C VAL A 130 9.86 3.71 -1.26
N SER A 131 10.04 2.38 -1.32
CA SER A 131 10.75 1.64 -0.27
C SER A 131 12.17 2.13 -0.02
N VAL A 132 12.94 2.37 -1.09
CA VAL A 132 14.31 2.87 -1.00
C VAL A 132 14.33 4.26 -0.36
N LEU A 133 13.45 5.17 -0.81
CA LEU A 133 13.34 6.52 -0.24
C LEU A 133 12.97 6.49 1.24
N CYS A 134 11.97 5.68 1.62
CA CYS A 134 11.54 5.55 3.01
C CYS A 134 12.66 4.97 3.89
N TYR A 135 13.43 3.99 3.41
CA TYR A 135 14.56 3.43 4.14
C TYR A 135 15.62 4.49 4.46
N PHE A 136 16.09 5.21 3.44
CA PHE A 136 17.12 6.23 3.62
C PHE A 136 16.64 7.39 4.50
N LEU A 137 15.37 7.79 4.38
CA LEU A 137 14.79 8.81 5.24
C LEU A 137 14.77 8.38 6.71
N ALA A 138 14.36 7.14 6.99
CA ALA A 138 14.35 6.62 8.37
C ALA A 138 15.75 6.49 8.96
N GLU A 139 16.72 6.02 8.17
CA GLU A 139 18.12 5.95 8.58
C GLU A 139 18.71 7.35 8.87
N LEU A 140 18.38 8.34 8.04
CA LEU A 140 18.78 9.73 8.26
C LEU A 140 18.19 10.28 9.56
N VAL A 141 16.88 10.12 9.76
CA VAL A 141 16.20 10.61 10.97
C VAL A 141 16.75 9.92 12.22
N LYS A 142 17.00 8.62 12.18
CA LYS A 142 17.60 7.87 13.30
C LYS A 142 18.94 8.46 13.73
N ARG A 143 19.81 8.85 12.79
CA ARG A 143 21.11 9.47 13.09
C ARG A 143 21.04 10.89 13.63
N ILE A 144 19.95 11.60 13.36
CA ILE A 144 19.77 12.99 13.83
C ILE A 144 19.16 13.01 15.24
N VAL A 145 18.26 12.07 15.51
CA VAL A 145 17.45 12.07 16.75
C VAL A 145 18.06 11.21 17.86
N VAL A 146 18.84 10.18 17.52
CA VAL A 146 19.52 9.25 18.46
C VAL A 146 21.02 9.46 18.41
#